data_AF-A0A4Y9YS53-F1
#
_entry.id   AF-A0A4Y9YS53-F1
#
_cell.length_a   1.000
_cell.length_b   1.000
_cell.length_c   1.000
_cell.angle_alpha   90.00
_cell.angle_beta   90.00
_cell.angle_gamma   90.00
#
_symmetry.space_group_name_H-M   'P 1'
#
loop_
_entity.id
_entity.type
_entity.pdbx_description
1 polymer ?
#
loop_
_entity_poly.entity_id
_entity_poly.type
_entity_poly.pdbx_seq_one_letter_code
_entity_poly.pdbx_strand_id
1 'polypeptide(L)'
;MYYKAPFPPYDPRDEEGFSYETVVKRWPIILTSIIDNIYRINHGLSVAQLGDSANENATIVQEQIEEGKNLIEKIGKLKYEMGRDRPLEPVANDGESMVDLYNAELASLTEEGKGTWFTAPWLFAE
;
A
#
# COMPACT_ATOMS: atom_id res chain seq x y z
N MET A 1 -4.27 -28.03 2.96
CA MET A 1 -5.29 -28.03 1.90
C MET A 1 -6.03 -26.71 2.05
N TYR A 2 -5.77 -25.76 1.16
CA TYR A 2 -6.40 -24.44 1.22
C TYR A 2 -7.84 -24.52 0.71
N TYR A 3 -8.71 -23.67 1.24
CA TYR A 3 -10.10 -23.59 0.79
C TYR A 3 -10.12 -23.14 -0.67
N LYS A 4 -10.80 -23.90 -1.53
CA LYS A 4 -11.01 -23.53 -2.94
C LYS A 4 -12.47 -23.11 -3.11
N ALA A 5 -12.67 -21.83 -3.45
CA ALA A 5 -14.01 -21.32 -3.71
C ALA A 5 -14.65 -22.03 -4.91
N PRO A 6 -15.99 -22.25 -4.90
CA PRO A 6 -16.69 -22.90 -6.00
C PRO A 6 -16.80 -22.02 -7.26
N PHE A 7 -16.57 -20.72 -7.14
CA PHE A 7 -16.61 -19.75 -8.24
C PHE A 7 -15.27 -19.00 -8.31
N PRO A 8 -14.86 -18.56 -9.51
CA PRO A 8 -13.66 -17.74 -9.64
C PRO A 8 -13.81 -16.45 -8.82
N PRO A 9 -12.72 -15.94 -8.23
CA PRO A 9 -12.75 -14.66 -7.56
C PRO A 9 -13.01 -13.55 -8.58
N TYR A 10 -13.60 -12.45 -8.11
CA TYR A 10 -13.66 -11.23 -8.91
C TYR A 10 -12.25 -10.69 -9.12
N ASP A 11 -11.93 -10.34 -10.37
CA ASP A 11 -10.70 -9.65 -10.74
C ASP A 11 -11.07 -8.34 -11.45
N PRO A 12 -10.14 -7.37 -11.54
CA PRO A 12 -10.38 -6.10 -12.21
C PRO A 12 -10.09 -6.19 -13.72
N ARG A 13 -10.39 -7.33 -14.38
CA ARG A 13 -10.23 -7.44 -15.86
C ARG A 13 -11.45 -6.96 -16.63
N ASP A 14 -12.61 -6.93 -15.97
CA ASP A 14 -13.84 -6.38 -16.53
C ASP A 14 -13.87 -4.86 -16.32
N GLU A 15 -13.67 -4.09 -17.39
CA GLU A 15 -13.62 -2.62 -17.34
C GLU A 15 -14.96 -1.98 -16.93
N GLU A 16 -16.08 -2.68 -17.14
CA GLU A 16 -17.41 -2.23 -16.69
C GLU A 16 -17.70 -2.65 -15.23
N GLY A 17 -16.83 -3.50 -14.68
CA GLY A 17 -16.94 -4.06 -13.34
C GLY A 17 -16.51 -3.09 -12.23
N PHE A 18 -17.13 -3.27 -11.06
CA PHE A 18 -16.81 -2.47 -9.87
C PHE A 18 -15.39 -2.69 -9.33
N SER A 19 -14.83 -3.89 -9.55
CA SER A 19 -13.43 -4.20 -9.22
C SER A 19 -12.48 -3.30 -10.01
N TYR A 20 -12.68 -3.18 -11.33
CA TYR A 20 -11.86 -2.30 -12.17
C TYR A 20 -11.99 -0.83 -11.76
N GLU A 21 -13.20 -0.33 -11.52
CA GLU A 21 -13.40 1.04 -11.02
C GLU A 21 -12.68 1.25 -9.67
N THR A 22 -12.68 0.24 -8.81
CA THR A 22 -12.02 0.31 -7.51
C THR A 22 -10.50 0.45 -7.68
N VAL A 23 -9.87 -0.38 -8.51
CA VAL A 23 -8.41 -0.33 -8.78
C VAL A 23 -8.01 0.97 -9.48
N VAL A 24 -8.76 1.40 -10.50
CA VAL A 24 -8.39 2.56 -11.33
C VAL A 24 -8.67 3.90 -10.66
N LYS A 25 -9.73 3.99 -9.84
CA LYS A 25 -10.16 5.27 -9.25
C LYS A 25 -10.06 5.28 -7.73
N ARG A 26 -10.68 4.32 -7.05
CA ARG A 26 -10.91 4.41 -5.60
C ARG A 26 -9.63 4.19 -4.81
N TRP A 27 -8.84 3.17 -5.12
CA TRP A 27 -7.56 2.91 -4.45
C TRP A 27 -6.56 4.07 -4.62
N PRO A 28 -6.35 4.65 -5.82
CA PRO A 28 -5.52 5.86 -5.97
C PRO A 28 -5.98 7.04 -5.11
N ILE A 29 -7.30 7.25 -4.97
CA ILE A 29 -7.86 8.30 -4.13
C ILE A 29 -7.53 8.04 -2.65
N ILE A 30 -7.70 6.80 -2.18
CA ILE A 30 -7.37 6.40 -0.80
C ILE A 30 -5.88 6.64 -0.53
N LEU A 31 -4.99 6.14 -1.38
CA LEU A 31 -3.53 6.31 -1.21
C LEU A 31 -3.12 7.78 -1.21
N THR A 32 -3.73 8.60 -2.08
CA THR A 32 -3.49 10.06 -2.10
C THR A 32 -3.96 10.72 -0.81
N SER A 33 -5.13 10.33 -0.30
CA SER A 33 -5.66 10.86 0.97
C SER A 33 -4.74 10.54 2.16
N ILE A 34 -4.13 9.35 2.18
CA ILE A 34 -3.15 8.96 3.20
C ILE A 34 -1.89 9.83 3.09
N ILE A 35 -1.33 10.01 1.88
CA ILE A 35 -0.18 10.89 1.65
C ILE A 35 -0.48 12.31 2.15
N ASP A 36 -1.65 12.86 1.81
CA ASP A 36 -2.05 14.21 2.24
C ASP A 36 -2.19 14.32 3.76
N ASN A 37 -2.65 13.25 4.44
CA ASN A 37 -2.75 13.21 5.89
C ASN A 37 -1.36 13.23 6.55
N ILE A 38 -0.45 12.35 6.12
CA ILE A 38 0.92 12.30 6.64
C ILE A 38 1.64 13.64 6.39
N TYR A 39 1.46 14.24 5.22
CA TYR A 39 2.03 15.55 4.91
C TYR A 39 1.53 16.65 5.87
N ARG A 40 0.22 16.68 6.17
CA ARG A 40 -0.36 17.63 7.13
C ARG A 40 0.17 17.43 8.55
N ILE A 41 0.32 16.18 9.00
CA ILE A 41 0.91 15.85 10.31
C ILE A 41 2.36 16.34 10.37
N ASN A 42 3.18 15.99 9.38
CA ASN A 42 4.58 16.41 9.30
C ASN A 42 4.72 17.94 9.27
N HIS A 43 3.84 18.64 8.55
CA HIS A 43 3.83 20.09 8.54
C HIS A 43 3.52 20.67 9.93
N GLY A 44 2.52 20.14 10.63
CA GLY A 44 2.19 20.54 12.00
C GLY A 44 3.35 20.31 12.98
N LEU A 45 4.01 19.16 12.89
CA LEU A 45 5.21 18.84 13.67
C LEU A 45 6.36 19.82 13.39
N SER A 46 6.61 20.12 12.11
CA SER A 46 7.68 21.04 11.70
C SER A 46 7.46 22.46 12.24
N VAL A 47 6.21 22.94 12.24
CA VAL A 47 5.85 24.26 12.79
C VAL A 47 6.01 24.29 14.31
N ALA A 48 5.61 23.23 15.02
CA ALA A 48 5.79 23.13 16.47
C ALA A 48 7.27 23.09 16.87
N GLN A 49 8.11 22.40 16.11
CA GLN A 49 9.56 22.27 16.37
C GLN A 49 10.29 23.62 16.30
N LEU A 50 9.87 24.54 15.43
CA LEU A 50 10.45 25.88 15.32
C LEU A 50 10.28 26.73 16.61
N GLY A 51 9.33 26.36 17.48
CA GLY A 51 9.07 27.03 18.75
C GLY A 51 9.84 26.47 19.96
N ASP A 52 10.40 25.26 19.86
CA ASP A 52 10.87 24.45 21.01
C ASP A 52 12.30 23.89 20.80
N SER A 53 13.20 24.72 20.27
CA SER A 53 14.52 24.36 19.73
C SER A 53 15.58 23.78 20.70
N ALA A 54 15.24 23.35 21.93
CA ALA A 54 16.24 23.05 22.97
C ALA A 54 15.97 21.85 23.90
N ASN A 55 15.15 20.86 23.52
CA ASN A 55 14.89 19.67 24.37
C ASN A 55 14.99 18.33 23.60
N GLU A 56 15.13 17.21 24.31
CA GLU A 56 15.08 15.82 23.77
C GLU A 56 13.87 15.57 22.84
N ASN A 57 12.75 16.27 23.10
CA ASN A 57 11.56 16.23 22.25
C ASN A 57 11.82 16.66 20.80
N ALA A 58 12.79 17.54 20.55
CA ALA A 58 13.13 17.99 19.20
C ALA A 58 13.72 16.87 18.34
N THR A 59 14.48 15.93 18.95
CA THR A 59 15.01 14.76 18.25
C THR A 59 13.89 13.79 17.87
N ILE A 60 12.98 13.50 18.80
CA ILE A 60 11.81 12.62 18.55
C ILE A 60 10.93 13.19 17.43
N VAL A 61 10.66 14.51 17.46
CA VAL A 61 9.87 15.17 16.41
C VAL A 61 10.57 15.09 15.05
N GLN A 62 11.89 15.23 15.01
CA GLN A 62 12.65 15.08 13.78
C GLN A 62 12.56 13.66 13.22
N GLU A 63 12.69 12.64 14.08
CA GLU A 63 12.56 11.23 13.70
C GLU A 63 11.17 10.93 13.13
N GLN A 64 10.11 11.45 13.75
CA GLN A 64 8.73 11.31 13.25
C GLN A 64 8.54 11.97 11.87
N ILE A 65 9.13 13.15 11.66
CA ILE A 65 9.07 13.84 10.36
C ILE A 65 9.78 13.01 9.29
N GLU A 66 10.96 12.47 9.58
CA GLU A 66 11.69 11.62 8.64
C GLU A 66 10.96 10.30 8.36
N GLU A 67 10.38 9.65 9.37
CA GLU A 67 9.51 8.49 9.18
C GLU A 67 8.32 8.82 8.27
N GLY A 68 7.64 9.94 8.50
CA GLY A 68 6.53 10.39 7.66
C GLY A 68 6.94 10.63 6.21
N LYS A 69 8.14 11.17 5.95
CA LYS A 69 8.68 11.31 4.58
C LYS A 69 8.91 9.95 3.92
N ASN A 70 9.49 9.00 4.65
CA ASN A 70 9.70 7.64 4.17
C ASN A 70 8.37 6.93 3.85
N LEU A 71 7.33 7.14 4.66
CA LEU A 71 5.99 6.59 4.39
C LEU A 71 5.37 7.21 3.12
N ILE A 72 5.49 8.53 2.94
CA ILE A 72 5.02 9.20 1.71
C ILE A 72 5.71 8.63 0.47
N GLU A 73 7.02 8.39 0.52
CA GLU A 73 7.77 7.79 -0.58
C GLU A 73 7.27 6.37 -0.90
N LYS A 74 7.13 5.51 0.11
CA LYS A 74 6.64 4.13 -0.07
C LYS A 74 5.22 4.08 -0.64
N ILE A 75 4.31 4.91 -0.12
CA ILE A 75 2.92 4.97 -0.61
C ILE A 75 2.86 5.57 -2.03
N GLY A 76 3.72 6.55 -2.31
CA GLY A 76 3.88 7.12 -3.65
C GLY A 76 4.35 6.08 -4.67
N LYS A 77 5.33 5.26 -4.31
CA LYS A 77 5.80 4.11 -5.11
C LYS A 77 4.65 3.13 -5.36
N LEU A 78 3.95 2.71 -4.30
CA LEU A 78 2.81 1.78 -4.39
C LEU A 78 1.73 2.28 -5.37
N LYS A 79 1.32 3.55 -5.23
CA LYS A 79 0.34 4.17 -6.13
C LYS A 79 0.82 4.17 -7.59
N TYR A 80 2.10 4.48 -7.81
CA TYR A 80 2.68 4.48 -9.15
C TYR A 80 2.69 3.07 -9.77
N GLU A 81 3.11 2.07 -9.01
CA GLU A 81 3.17 0.68 -9.47
C GLU A 81 1.79 0.13 -9.82
N MET A 82 0.81 0.40 -8.97
CA MET A 82 -0.58 0.08 -9.20
C MET A 82 -1.11 0.75 -10.47
N GLY A 83 -0.89 2.06 -10.65
CA GLY A 83 -1.32 2.78 -11.85
C GLY A 83 -0.62 2.37 -13.16
N ARG A 84 0.42 1.55 -13.08
CA ARG A 84 1.18 1.02 -14.23
C ARG A 84 1.01 -0.48 -14.40
N ASP A 85 0.08 -1.10 -13.68
CA ASP A 85 -0.15 -2.54 -13.67
C ASP A 85 1.15 -3.34 -13.48
N ARG A 86 1.98 -2.90 -12.53
CA ARG A 86 3.19 -3.65 -12.17
C ARG A 86 2.82 -4.97 -11.47
N PRO A 87 3.74 -5.95 -11.45
CA PRO A 87 3.60 -7.10 -10.57
C PRO A 87 3.46 -6.67 -9.11
N LEU A 88 2.63 -7.38 -8.32
CA LEU A 88 2.61 -7.19 -6.87
C LEU A 88 3.95 -7.65 -6.28
N GLU A 89 4.50 -6.86 -5.36
CA GLU A 89 5.75 -7.19 -4.68
C GLU A 89 5.47 -8.12 -3.48
N PRO A 90 6.35 -9.11 -3.20
CA PRO A 90 6.29 -9.88 -1.97
C PRO A 90 6.38 -8.98 -0.73
N VAL A 91 5.63 -9.34 0.30
CA VAL A 91 5.69 -8.66 1.60
C VAL A 91 7.05 -8.92 2.23
N ALA A 92 7.73 -7.85 2.65
CA ALA A 92 9.00 -7.95 3.36
C ALA A 92 8.82 -8.64 4.71
N ASN A 93 9.74 -9.53 5.07
CA ASN A 93 9.70 -10.19 6.38
C ASN A 93 10.27 -9.25 7.45
N ASP A 94 9.37 -8.66 8.23
CA ASP A 94 9.64 -7.79 9.37
C ASP A 94 9.40 -8.50 10.73
N GLY A 95 9.14 -9.82 10.69
CA GLY A 95 8.80 -10.63 11.86
C GLY A 95 7.30 -10.70 12.16
N GLU A 96 6.46 -10.02 11.37
CA GLU A 96 5.01 -10.12 11.51
C GLU A 96 4.45 -11.46 11.04
N SER A 97 3.26 -11.78 11.54
CA SER A 97 2.58 -13.02 11.19
C SER A 97 2.10 -13.03 9.74
N MET A 98 1.90 -14.22 9.17
CA MET A 98 1.28 -14.45 7.86
C MET A 98 2.07 -13.98 6.62
N VAL A 99 3.26 -13.39 6.76
CA VAL A 99 4.14 -13.02 5.62
C VAL A 99 4.35 -14.22 4.68
N ASP A 100 4.68 -15.39 5.23
CA ASP A 100 4.88 -16.61 4.45
C ASP A 100 3.61 -17.06 3.71
N LEU A 101 2.44 -16.87 4.33
CA LEU A 101 1.16 -17.23 3.74
C LEU A 101 0.82 -16.35 2.53
N TYR A 102 0.93 -15.03 2.70
CA TYR A 102 0.67 -14.06 1.62
C TYR A 102 1.66 -14.23 0.47
N ASN A 103 2.94 -14.43 0.78
CA ASN A 103 3.98 -14.60 -0.24
C ASN A 103 3.83 -15.94 -0.99
N ALA A 104 3.41 -17.01 -0.32
CA ALA A 104 3.12 -18.28 -0.98
C ALA A 104 1.91 -18.19 -1.92
N GLU A 105 0.84 -17.51 -1.50
CA GLU A 105 -0.34 -17.27 -2.33
C GLU A 105 0.01 -16.37 -3.54
N LEU A 106 0.77 -15.29 -3.32
CA LEU A 106 1.23 -14.41 -4.41
C LEU A 106 2.08 -15.16 -5.44
N ALA A 107 2.96 -16.07 -4.98
CA ALA A 107 3.75 -16.89 -5.88
C ALA A 107 2.84 -17.80 -6.74
N SER A 108 1.86 -18.46 -6.14
CA SER A 108 0.87 -19.27 -6.86
C SER A 108 0.07 -18.44 -7.87
N LEU A 109 -0.39 -17.25 -7.49
CA LEU A 109 -1.12 -16.34 -8.38
C LEU A 109 -0.24 -15.87 -9.55
N THR A 110 1.04 -15.63 -9.30
CA THR A 110 1.99 -15.21 -10.33
C THR A 110 2.23 -16.34 -11.35
N GLU A 111 2.36 -17.59 -10.90
CA GLU A 111 2.43 -18.76 -11.78
C GLU A 111 1.16 -18.92 -12.64
N GLU A 112 0.00 -18.52 -12.13
CA GLU A 112 -1.28 -18.49 -12.87
C GLU A 112 -1.46 -17.27 -13.79
N GLY A 113 -0.50 -16.34 -13.85
CA GLY A 113 -0.64 -15.10 -14.63
C GLY A 113 -1.62 -14.09 -14.01
N LYS A 114 -1.79 -14.14 -12.68
CA LYS A 114 -2.63 -13.26 -11.85
C LYS A 114 -1.78 -12.49 -10.82
N GLY A 115 -0.54 -12.18 -11.17
CA GLY A 115 0.44 -11.55 -10.28
C GLY A 115 0.55 -10.03 -10.40
N THR A 116 -0.35 -9.35 -11.12
CA THR A 116 -0.31 -7.88 -11.32
C THR A 116 -1.55 -7.20 -10.75
N TRP A 117 -1.50 -5.87 -10.54
CA TRP A 117 -2.60 -5.10 -9.96
C TRP A 117 -3.93 -5.21 -10.72
N PHE A 118 -3.90 -5.46 -12.03
CA PHE A 118 -5.09 -5.63 -12.87
C PHE A 118 -5.44 -7.11 -13.15
N THR A 119 -4.67 -8.06 -12.63
CA THR A 119 -4.90 -9.49 -12.87
C THR A 119 -5.10 -10.31 -11.60
N ALA A 120 -4.64 -9.82 -10.47
CA ALA A 120 -4.84 -10.45 -9.18
C ALA A 120 -6.33 -10.47 -8.77
N PRO A 121 -6.77 -11.48 -8.01
CA PRO A 121 -8.07 -11.46 -7.36
C PRO A 121 -8.25 -10.17 -6.55
N TRP A 122 -9.36 -9.46 -6.77
CA TRP A 122 -9.63 -8.17 -6.15
C TRP A 122 -9.51 -8.21 -4.62
N LEU A 123 -10.06 -9.26 -3.99
CA LEU A 123 -9.99 -9.47 -2.54
C LEU A 123 -8.57 -9.75 -2.01
N PHE A 124 -7.69 -10.34 -2.83
CA PHE A 124 -6.31 -10.59 -2.43
C PHE A 124 -5.46 -9.32 -2.52
N ALA A 125 -5.73 -8.50 -3.53
CA ALA A 125 -4.98 -7.27 -3.78
C ALA A 125 -5.44 -6.07 -2.93
N GLU A 126 -6.65 -6.11 -2.36
CA GLU A 126 -7.18 -5.10 -1.43
C GLU A 126 -6.55 -5.17 -0.04
#